data_AF-T1DBE5-F1
#
_entry.id   AF-T1DBE5-F1
#
_cell.length_a   1.000
_cell.length_b   1.000
_cell.length_c   1.000
_cell.angle_alpha   90.00
_cell.angle_beta   90.00
_cell.angle_gamma   90.00
#
_symmetry.space_group_name_H-M   'P 1'
#
loop_
_entity.id
_entity.type
_entity.pdbx_description
1 polymer ?
#
loop_
_entity_poly.entity_id
_entity_poly.type
_entity_poly.pdbx_seq_one_letter_code
_entity_poly.pdbx_strand_id
1 'polypeptide(L)'
;AGARVAVGELYRAGVRVSRIQRAFSVGALGRKRHRRLVPTRWSITAVDDLLSKANLERIRDLPEINEIQIYRLTALDNRWIISFWPGAFRYESIEAWYPSTLWNPNPREVLMLGDFEGDRGRTTYAGMGGCYYAARLAASEALIRNGRKAGVLVLREVHPGEILPLGVWNVREHVRAALKQRPLVADTVGEFLEVVRTGFEIPLTRWLAASEFLHRLTRQRTLDAYVGAHNRCA
;
A
#
# COMPACT_ATOMS: atom_id res chain seq x y z
N ALA A 1 29.80 -6.57 1.52
CA ALA A 1 28.48 -5.91 1.54
C ALA A 1 27.51 -6.65 2.49
N GLY A 2 26.69 -5.92 3.25
CA GLY A 2 25.59 -6.50 4.03
C GLY A 2 24.41 -6.91 3.13
N ALA A 3 23.49 -7.73 3.63
CA ALA A 3 22.36 -8.24 2.83
C ALA A 3 21.48 -7.10 2.27
N ARG A 4 21.26 -6.02 3.03
CA ARG A 4 20.55 -4.80 2.58
C ARG A 4 21.16 -4.19 1.32
N VAL A 5 22.48 -4.05 1.29
CA VAL A 5 23.20 -3.46 0.15
C VAL A 5 23.05 -4.34 -1.10
N ALA A 6 23.28 -5.64 -0.96
CA ALA A 6 23.15 -6.58 -2.07
C ALA A 6 21.73 -6.64 -2.64
N VAL A 7 20.71 -6.65 -1.76
CA VAL A 7 19.29 -6.60 -2.17
C VAL A 7 19.00 -5.33 -2.98
N GLY A 8 19.46 -4.17 -2.51
CA GLY A 8 19.25 -2.90 -3.20
C GLY A 8 20.02 -2.76 -4.52
N GLU A 9 21.22 -3.34 -4.63
CA GLU A 9 22.00 -3.39 -5.88
C GLU A 9 21.34 -4.27 -6.94
N LEU A 10 20.96 -5.50 -6.57
CA LEU A 10 20.27 -6.42 -7.48
C LEU A 10 18.94 -5.82 -7.98
N TYR A 11 18.20 -5.19 -7.08
CA TYR A 11 16.94 -4.54 -7.41
C TYR A 11 17.13 -3.39 -8.42
N ARG A 12 18.11 -2.51 -8.19
CA ARG A 12 18.45 -1.42 -9.13
C ARG A 12 18.97 -1.94 -10.48
N ALA A 13 19.63 -3.10 -10.48
CA ALA A 13 20.06 -3.78 -11.69
C ALA A 13 18.90 -4.48 -12.45
N GLY A 14 17.64 -4.30 -12.03
CA GLY A 14 16.47 -4.86 -12.70
C GLY A 14 16.22 -6.34 -12.41
N VAL A 15 16.90 -6.93 -11.42
CA VAL A 15 16.64 -8.32 -11.03
C VAL A 15 15.25 -8.42 -10.42
N ARG A 16 14.43 -9.35 -10.93
CA ARG A 16 13.08 -9.59 -10.42
C ARG A 16 13.09 -9.82 -8.90
N VAL A 17 12.20 -9.13 -8.18
CA VAL A 17 12.06 -9.23 -6.72
C VAL A 17 11.94 -10.69 -6.24
N SER A 18 11.23 -11.55 -6.99
CA SER A 18 11.10 -12.98 -6.67
C SER A 18 12.42 -13.75 -6.72
N ARG A 19 13.36 -13.36 -7.60
CA ARG A 19 14.71 -13.95 -7.63
C ARG A 19 15.54 -13.47 -6.44
N ILE A 20 15.40 -12.20 -6.06
CA ILE A 20 16.06 -11.63 -4.88
C ILE A 20 15.56 -12.32 -3.60
N GLN A 21 14.25 -12.51 -3.47
CA GLN A 21 13.62 -13.25 -2.35
C GLN A 21 14.13 -14.67 -2.24
N ARG A 22 14.27 -15.39 -3.36
CA ARG A 22 14.83 -16.74 -3.38
C ARG A 22 16.30 -16.76 -2.94
N ALA A 23 17.12 -15.85 -3.47
CA ALA A 23 18.52 -15.70 -3.09
C ALA A 23 18.68 -15.34 -1.60
N PHE A 24 17.78 -14.49 -1.08
CA PHE A 24 17.75 -14.13 0.33
C PHE A 24 17.38 -15.34 1.21
N SER A 25 16.35 -16.09 0.83
CA SER A 25 15.87 -17.28 1.58
C SER A 25 16.93 -18.37 1.71
N VAL A 26 17.73 -18.60 0.67
CA VAL A 26 18.83 -19.58 0.71
C VAL A 26 20.11 -19.04 1.37
N GLY A 27 20.07 -17.82 1.92
CA GLY A 27 21.23 -17.19 2.55
C GLY A 27 22.34 -16.82 1.57
N ALA A 28 22.08 -16.71 0.27
CA ALA A 28 23.11 -16.33 -0.71
C ALA A 28 23.53 -14.85 -0.59
N LEU A 29 22.67 -14.04 0.04
CA LEU A 29 22.90 -12.60 0.23
C LEU A 29 23.45 -12.31 1.64
N GLY A 30 24.55 -11.57 1.72
CA GLY A 30 25.19 -11.16 2.98
C GLY A 30 26.60 -11.73 3.20
N ARG A 31 27.21 -11.34 4.34
CA ARG A 31 28.59 -11.73 4.69
C ARG A 31 28.67 -13.23 4.99
N LYS A 32 29.69 -13.92 4.47
CA LYS A 32 29.85 -15.39 4.52
C LYS A 32 29.57 -16.01 5.90
N ARG A 33 29.99 -15.35 6.99
CA ARG A 33 29.80 -15.82 8.39
C ARG A 33 28.39 -15.63 8.96
N HIS A 34 27.52 -14.85 8.32
CA HIS A 34 26.17 -14.53 8.80
C HIS A 34 25.07 -14.98 7.82
N ARG A 35 25.42 -15.78 6.81
CA ARG A 35 24.45 -16.37 5.89
C ARG A 35 23.66 -17.45 6.63
N ARG A 36 22.35 -17.36 6.59
CA ARG A 36 21.42 -18.33 7.20
C ARG A 36 20.28 -18.59 6.24
N LEU A 37 19.73 -19.81 6.28
CA LEU A 37 18.47 -20.09 5.64
C LEU A 37 17.36 -19.34 6.37
N VAL A 38 16.51 -18.66 5.61
CA VAL A 38 15.37 -17.90 6.13
C VAL A 38 14.11 -18.47 5.49
N PRO A 39 13.05 -18.78 6.26
CA PRO A 39 11.78 -19.24 5.71
C PRO A 39 11.27 -18.33 4.58
N THR A 40 10.71 -18.92 3.53
CA THR A 40 10.30 -18.19 2.31
C THR A 40 9.36 -17.03 2.62
N ARG A 41 8.38 -17.24 3.53
CA ARG A 41 7.43 -16.18 3.92
C ARG A 41 8.14 -14.98 4.54
N TRP A 42 9.08 -15.22 5.45
CA TRP A 42 9.85 -14.16 6.09
C TRP A 42 10.80 -13.48 5.11
N SER A 43 11.35 -14.22 4.15
CA SER A 43 12.21 -13.68 3.10
C SER A 43 11.44 -12.76 2.16
N ILE A 44 10.20 -13.11 1.80
CA ILE A 44 9.32 -12.26 0.99
C ILE A 44 9.09 -10.93 1.69
N THR A 45 8.60 -10.97 2.93
CA THR A 45 8.31 -9.75 3.70
C THR A 45 9.56 -8.92 3.96
N ALA A 46 10.68 -9.55 4.33
CA ALA A 46 11.93 -8.84 4.62
C ALA A 46 12.48 -8.12 3.40
N VAL A 47 12.43 -8.75 2.22
CA VAL A 47 12.86 -8.09 0.97
C VAL A 47 11.90 -6.97 0.60
N ASP A 48 10.59 -7.18 0.72
CA ASP A 48 9.60 -6.13 0.40
C ASP A 48 9.72 -4.91 1.33
N ASP A 49 9.94 -5.13 2.63
CA ASP A 49 10.20 -4.06 3.62
C ASP A 49 11.51 -3.31 3.33
N LEU A 50 12.61 -4.04 3.08
CA LEU A 50 13.91 -3.44 2.76
C LEU A 50 13.86 -2.58 1.51
N LEU A 51 13.24 -3.09 0.43
CA LEU A 51 13.16 -2.37 -0.84
C LEU A 51 12.22 -1.17 -0.75
N SER A 52 11.06 -1.32 -0.11
CA SER A 52 10.14 -0.20 0.06
C SER A 52 10.79 0.91 0.89
N LYS A 53 11.45 0.61 2.02
CA LYS A 53 12.17 1.62 2.82
C LYS A 53 13.22 2.38 2.00
N ALA A 54 14.00 1.68 1.17
CA ALA A 54 14.97 2.32 0.28
C ALA A 54 14.30 3.23 -0.76
N ASN A 55 13.11 2.88 -1.24
CA ASN A 55 12.33 3.78 -2.11
C ASN A 55 11.78 4.99 -1.33
N LEU A 56 11.31 4.80 -0.09
CA LEU A 56 10.78 5.90 0.73
C LEU A 56 11.84 6.96 1.03
N GLU A 57 13.09 6.55 1.28
CA GLU A 57 14.22 7.48 1.44
C GLU A 57 14.37 8.40 0.21
N ARG A 58 14.14 7.87 -0.99
CA ARG A 58 14.22 8.63 -2.25
C ARG A 58 12.95 9.44 -2.54
N ILE A 59 11.77 8.93 -2.17
CA ILE A 59 10.48 9.61 -2.39
C ILE A 59 10.37 10.88 -1.55
N ARG A 60 11.00 10.92 -0.38
CA ARG A 60 10.94 12.05 0.55
C ARG A 60 11.23 13.40 -0.11
N ASP A 61 12.21 13.41 -1.01
CA ASP A 61 12.71 14.62 -1.67
C ASP A 61 12.07 14.89 -3.04
N LEU A 62 11.08 14.09 -3.45
CA LEU A 62 10.35 14.29 -4.70
C LEU A 62 9.25 15.34 -4.54
N PRO A 63 8.91 16.07 -5.63
CA PRO A 63 7.78 16.99 -5.64
C PRO A 63 6.47 16.24 -5.43
N GLU A 64 5.52 16.89 -4.75
CA GLU A 64 4.21 16.31 -4.46
C GLU A 64 3.34 16.23 -5.73
N ILE A 65 2.36 15.32 -5.71
CA ILE A 65 1.28 15.35 -6.70
C ILE A 65 0.35 16.54 -6.43
N ASN A 66 -0.33 17.02 -7.46
CA ASN A 66 -1.21 18.20 -7.36
C ASN A 66 -2.67 17.85 -7.05
N GLU A 67 -3.09 16.62 -7.37
CA GLU A 67 -4.48 16.18 -7.37
C GLU A 67 -4.60 14.77 -6.79
N ILE A 68 -5.80 14.36 -6.38
CA ILE A 68 -6.03 13.00 -5.88
C ILE A 68 -6.11 12.08 -7.11
N GLN A 69 -5.25 11.07 -7.14
CA GLN A 69 -5.25 10.07 -8.21
C GLN A 69 -5.81 8.76 -7.68
N ILE A 70 -6.83 8.23 -8.34
CA ILE A 70 -7.55 7.03 -7.92
C ILE A 70 -7.44 5.97 -8.99
N TYR A 71 -7.00 4.79 -8.59
CA TYR A 71 -6.78 3.63 -9.44
C TYR A 71 -7.74 2.53 -8.98
N ARG A 72 -8.41 1.90 -9.94
CA ARG A 72 -9.33 0.79 -9.68
C ARG A 72 -8.86 -0.46 -10.40
N LEU A 73 -9.06 -1.62 -9.78
CA LEU A 73 -8.84 -2.89 -10.43
C LEU A 73 -9.80 -3.93 -9.86
N THR A 74 -10.38 -4.73 -10.76
CA THR A 74 -11.10 -5.95 -10.36
C THR A 74 -10.38 -7.13 -10.98
N ALA A 75 -9.97 -8.08 -10.16
CA ALA A 75 -9.24 -9.26 -10.61
C ALA A 75 -9.31 -10.38 -9.58
N LEU A 76 -9.47 -11.62 -10.03
CA LEU A 76 -9.58 -12.80 -9.16
C LEU A 76 -10.64 -12.62 -8.06
N ASP A 77 -11.79 -12.07 -8.42
CA ASP A 77 -12.89 -11.72 -7.50
C ASP A 77 -12.49 -10.77 -6.36
N ASN A 78 -11.39 -10.05 -6.52
CA ASN A 78 -11.01 -8.96 -5.62
C ASN A 78 -11.31 -7.63 -6.28
N ARG A 79 -11.79 -6.68 -5.47
CA ARG A 79 -11.92 -5.28 -5.86
C ARG A 79 -10.84 -4.47 -5.16
N TRP A 80 -10.20 -3.58 -5.91
CA TRP A 80 -9.11 -2.75 -5.43
C TRP A 80 -9.43 -1.29 -5.72
N ILE A 81 -9.22 -0.45 -4.71
CA ILE A 81 -9.16 1.00 -4.86
C ILE A 81 -7.85 1.46 -4.24
N ILE A 82 -6.96 2.00 -5.06
CA ILE A 82 -5.69 2.57 -4.61
C ILE A 82 -5.74 4.06 -4.90
N SER A 83 -5.36 4.90 -3.95
CA SER A 83 -5.30 6.34 -4.17
C SER A 83 -4.00 6.97 -3.73
N PHE A 84 -3.54 7.93 -4.53
CA PHE A 84 -2.45 8.84 -4.19
C PHE A 84 -3.01 10.21 -3.86
N TRP A 85 -2.48 10.81 -2.80
CA TRP A 85 -2.94 12.07 -2.22
C TRP A 85 -1.82 13.10 -2.16
N PRO A 86 -2.09 14.38 -2.45
CA PRO A 86 -1.15 15.47 -2.19
C PRO A 86 -0.68 15.48 -0.72
N GLY A 87 0.55 15.92 -0.49
CA GLY A 87 1.17 15.99 0.83
C GLY A 87 2.36 15.04 1.04
N ALA A 88 2.84 15.03 2.29
CA ALA A 88 3.91 14.16 2.74
C ALA A 88 3.55 12.67 2.57
N PHE A 89 4.58 11.83 2.40
CA PHE A 89 4.37 10.39 2.33
C PHE A 89 3.75 9.88 3.63
N ARG A 90 2.65 9.16 3.48
CA ARG A 90 1.94 8.39 4.49
C ARG A 90 1.35 7.19 3.78
N TYR A 91 1.22 6.06 4.45
CA TYR A 91 0.75 4.84 3.80
C TYR A 91 -0.23 4.09 4.69
N GLU A 92 -1.39 3.78 4.12
CA GLU A 92 -2.37 2.90 4.74
C GLU A 92 -2.73 1.77 3.77
N SER A 93 -2.90 0.57 4.33
CA SER A 93 -3.52 -0.55 3.63
C SER A 93 -4.64 -1.09 4.49
N ILE A 94 -5.77 -1.41 3.88
CA ILE A 94 -6.90 -2.07 4.53
C ILE A 94 -7.42 -3.17 3.62
N GLU A 95 -7.53 -4.38 4.16
CA GLU A 95 -8.19 -5.51 3.52
C GLU A 95 -9.48 -5.83 4.26
N ALA A 96 -10.54 -6.06 3.50
CA ALA A 96 -11.80 -6.57 4.00
C ALA A 96 -12.05 -7.97 3.43
N TRP A 97 -12.20 -8.95 4.31
CA TRP A 97 -12.34 -10.35 3.95
C TRP A 97 -13.78 -10.82 4.19
N TYR A 98 -14.44 -11.23 3.12
CA TYR A 98 -15.82 -11.72 3.19
C TYR A 98 -15.95 -12.99 4.05
N PRO A 99 -17.13 -13.22 4.64
CA PRO A 99 -17.43 -14.44 5.37
C PRO A 99 -17.17 -15.70 4.52
N SER A 100 -16.86 -16.80 5.20
CA SER A 100 -16.64 -18.11 4.57
C SER A 100 -15.52 -18.12 3.52
N THR A 101 -14.56 -17.19 3.63
CA THR A 101 -13.31 -17.21 2.84
C THR A 101 -12.23 -17.96 3.62
N LEU A 102 -11.16 -18.38 2.93
CA LEU A 102 -9.98 -18.98 3.57
C LEU A 102 -9.34 -18.05 4.62
N TRP A 103 -9.53 -16.76 4.48
CA TRP A 103 -8.94 -15.72 5.32
C TRP A 103 -9.88 -15.29 6.46
N ASN A 104 -11.19 -15.46 6.28
CA ASN A 104 -12.21 -15.20 7.29
C ASN A 104 -13.18 -16.39 7.38
N PRO A 105 -12.88 -17.37 8.27
CA PRO A 105 -13.72 -18.54 8.46
C PRO A 105 -15.03 -18.23 9.19
N ASN A 106 -15.21 -17.01 9.71
CA ASN A 106 -16.47 -16.59 10.33
C ASN A 106 -17.56 -16.53 9.24
N PRO A 107 -18.71 -17.19 9.43
CA PRO A 107 -19.77 -17.24 8.42
C PRO A 107 -20.68 -16.01 8.39
N ARG A 108 -20.53 -15.04 9.30
CA ARG A 108 -21.52 -13.96 9.47
C ARG A 108 -21.00 -12.55 9.22
N GLU A 109 -19.73 -12.30 9.47
CA GLU A 109 -19.21 -10.92 9.50
C GLU A 109 -17.99 -10.77 8.61
N VAL A 110 -17.95 -9.66 7.85
CA VAL A 110 -16.75 -9.21 7.15
C VAL A 110 -15.71 -8.78 8.17
N LEU A 111 -14.54 -9.39 8.10
CA LEU A 111 -13.36 -9.00 8.88
C LEU A 111 -12.60 -7.91 8.13
N MET A 112 -12.35 -6.78 8.77
CA MET A 112 -11.51 -5.71 8.22
C MET A 112 -10.24 -5.60 9.03
N LEU A 113 -9.09 -5.61 8.34
CA LEU A 113 -7.76 -5.50 8.92
C LEU A 113 -7.02 -4.38 8.19
N GLY A 114 -6.50 -3.43 8.95
CA GLY A 114 -5.81 -2.27 8.41
C GLY A 114 -4.58 -1.92 9.22
N ASP A 115 -3.59 -1.35 8.54
CA ASP A 115 -2.40 -0.80 9.14
C ASP A 115 -2.05 0.53 8.49
N PHE A 116 -1.56 1.47 9.29
CA PHE A 116 -1.18 2.81 8.88
C PHE A 116 0.27 3.12 9.25
N GLU A 117 0.93 3.96 8.46
CA GLU A 117 2.18 4.62 8.82
C GLU A 117 2.23 6.07 8.33
N GLY A 118 2.79 6.93 9.18
CA GLY A 118 3.05 8.33 8.83
C GLY A 118 4.38 8.51 8.11
N ASP A 119 4.81 9.76 8.05
CA ASP A 119 6.09 10.21 7.47
C ASP A 119 7.33 9.57 8.12
N ARG A 120 7.25 9.24 9.40
CA ARG A 120 8.32 8.55 10.15
C ARG A 120 8.32 7.03 9.99
N GLY A 121 7.32 6.48 9.29
CA GLY A 121 7.14 5.04 9.11
C GLY A 121 6.77 4.29 10.40
N ARG A 122 6.78 2.95 10.33
CA ARG A 122 6.49 2.07 11.48
C ARG A 122 7.74 1.64 12.24
N THR A 123 7.62 1.56 13.56
CA THR A 123 8.60 0.94 14.47
C THR A 123 8.26 -0.52 14.77
N THR A 124 7.00 -0.93 14.60
CA THR A 124 6.50 -2.27 14.84
C THR A 124 6.09 -2.97 13.55
N TYR A 125 6.09 -4.30 13.57
CA TYR A 125 5.63 -5.11 12.45
C TYR A 125 4.14 -4.86 12.16
N ALA A 126 3.76 -4.85 10.87
CA ALA A 126 2.35 -4.66 10.47
C ALA A 126 1.49 -5.86 10.92
N GLY A 127 0.35 -5.59 11.55
CA GLY A 127 -0.61 -6.61 11.96
C GLY A 127 -1.19 -7.38 10.76
N MET A 128 -1.38 -6.72 9.62
CA MET A 128 -1.75 -7.34 8.34
C MET A 128 -0.66 -8.27 7.77
N GLY A 129 0.57 -8.21 8.29
CA GLY A 129 1.68 -9.02 7.84
C GLY A 129 2.19 -8.66 6.45
N GLY A 130 2.50 -9.68 5.65
CA GLY A 130 3.24 -9.51 4.38
C GLY A 130 2.51 -8.70 3.31
N CYS A 131 1.16 -8.74 3.28
CA CYS A 131 0.35 -8.01 2.31
C CYS A 131 0.60 -6.49 2.39
N TYR A 132 0.77 -5.96 3.60
CA TYR A 132 1.11 -4.56 3.84
C TYR A 132 2.41 -4.14 3.14
N TYR A 133 3.49 -4.89 3.37
CA TYR A 133 4.79 -4.56 2.78
C TYR A 133 4.83 -4.75 1.26
N ALA A 134 4.10 -5.73 0.74
CA ALA A 134 3.96 -5.96 -0.69
C ALA A 134 3.25 -4.82 -1.41
N ALA A 135 2.11 -4.37 -0.89
CA ALA A 135 1.39 -3.22 -1.42
C ALA A 135 2.22 -1.94 -1.29
N ARG A 136 2.92 -1.74 -0.16
CA ARG A 136 3.84 -0.60 0.02
C ARG A 136 4.96 -0.57 -1.01
N LEU A 137 5.58 -1.72 -1.28
CA LEU A 137 6.62 -1.82 -2.29
C LEU A 137 6.06 -1.42 -3.66
N ALA A 138 4.93 -2.00 -4.08
CA ALA A 138 4.29 -1.68 -5.36
C ALA A 138 3.92 -0.19 -5.50
N ALA A 139 3.39 0.42 -4.43
CA ALA A 139 3.08 1.85 -4.42
C ALA A 139 4.34 2.72 -4.48
N SER A 140 5.36 2.41 -3.69
CA SER A 140 6.63 3.14 -3.69
C SER A 140 7.33 3.08 -5.05
N GLU A 141 7.23 1.94 -5.75
CA GLU A 141 7.73 1.79 -7.12
C GLU A 141 7.03 2.75 -8.09
N ALA A 142 5.71 2.91 -7.95
CA ALA A 142 4.96 3.82 -8.81
C ALA A 142 5.31 5.29 -8.55
N LEU A 143 5.45 5.68 -7.29
CA LEU A 143 5.87 7.03 -6.93
C LEU A 143 7.28 7.36 -7.47
N ILE A 144 8.23 6.43 -7.35
CA ILE A 144 9.57 6.58 -7.94
C ILE A 144 9.50 6.70 -9.47
N ARG A 145 8.72 5.84 -10.16
CA ARG A 145 8.57 5.91 -11.61
C ARG A 145 7.99 7.24 -12.07
N ASN A 146 7.03 7.77 -11.32
CA ASN A 146 6.37 9.03 -11.65
C ASN A 146 7.20 10.26 -11.25
N GLY A 147 8.28 10.07 -10.47
CA GLY A 147 9.07 11.18 -9.93
C GLY A 147 8.25 12.09 -9.02
N ARG A 148 7.35 11.50 -8.22
CA ARG A 148 6.43 12.22 -7.34
C ARG A 148 6.35 11.62 -5.95
N LYS A 149 5.99 12.45 -4.98
CA LYS A 149 5.63 12.08 -3.60
C LYS A 149 4.13 12.20 -3.41
N ALA A 150 3.55 11.27 -2.64
CA ALA A 150 2.15 11.31 -2.27
C ALA A 150 1.89 10.50 -1.00
N GLY A 151 0.80 10.81 -0.30
CA GLY A 151 0.16 9.86 0.59
C GLY A 151 -0.49 8.73 -0.21
N VAL A 152 -0.51 7.52 0.32
CA VAL A 152 -0.99 6.32 -0.36
C VAL A 152 -2.04 5.62 0.51
N LEU A 153 -3.18 5.29 -0.08
CA LEU A 153 -4.21 4.47 0.52
C LEU A 153 -4.50 3.27 -0.39
N VAL A 154 -4.44 2.06 0.14
CA VAL A 154 -4.77 0.82 -0.57
C VAL A 154 -5.95 0.15 0.12
N LEU A 155 -7.09 0.10 -0.56
CA LEU A 155 -8.29 -0.59 -0.10
C LEU A 155 -8.51 -1.82 -0.98
N ARG A 156 -8.81 -2.95 -0.33
CA ARG A 156 -9.08 -4.21 -1.01
C ARG A 156 -10.27 -4.92 -0.39
N GLU A 157 -11.21 -5.32 -1.23
CA GLU A 157 -12.33 -6.18 -0.88
C GLU A 157 -12.08 -7.57 -1.46
N VAL A 158 -11.99 -8.57 -0.59
CA VAL A 158 -11.75 -9.98 -0.93
C VAL A 158 -13.06 -10.74 -0.87
N HIS A 159 -13.60 -11.11 -2.03
CA HIS A 159 -14.85 -11.86 -2.11
C HIS A 159 -14.63 -13.38 -2.10
N PRO A 160 -15.69 -14.18 -1.83
CA PRO A 160 -15.60 -15.64 -1.76
C PRO A 160 -15.09 -16.37 -3.01
N GLY A 161 -15.11 -15.73 -4.19
CA GLY A 161 -14.56 -16.31 -5.41
C GLY A 161 -13.02 -16.36 -5.43
N GLU A 162 -12.31 -15.73 -4.49
CA GLU A 162 -10.87 -15.97 -4.30
C GLU A 162 -10.63 -17.31 -3.58
N ILE A 163 -10.67 -18.40 -4.35
CA ILE A 163 -10.55 -19.78 -3.84
C ILE A 163 -9.07 -20.20 -3.68
N LEU A 164 -8.13 -19.49 -4.32
CA LEU A 164 -6.72 -19.88 -4.36
C LEU A 164 -5.84 -19.05 -3.42
N PRO A 165 -5.04 -19.67 -2.53
CA PRO A 165 -4.11 -18.97 -1.65
C PRO A 165 -2.84 -18.56 -2.41
N LEU A 166 -2.94 -17.51 -3.23
CA LEU A 166 -1.84 -17.01 -4.08
C LEU A 166 -0.74 -16.26 -3.30
N GLY A 167 -0.98 -16.01 -2.01
CA GLY A 167 -0.03 -15.39 -1.09
C GLY A 167 0.27 -13.92 -1.40
N VAL A 168 1.28 -13.39 -0.71
CA VAL A 168 1.66 -11.96 -0.70
C VAL A 168 2.02 -11.42 -2.09
N TRP A 169 2.48 -12.29 -3.00
CA TRP A 169 2.76 -11.90 -4.39
C TRP A 169 1.51 -11.36 -5.11
N ASN A 170 0.33 -11.94 -4.81
CA ASN A 170 -0.94 -11.51 -5.39
C ASN A 170 -1.18 -10.02 -5.19
N VAL A 171 -0.99 -9.55 -3.96
CA VAL A 171 -1.18 -8.15 -3.58
C VAL A 171 -0.21 -7.25 -4.34
N ARG A 172 1.08 -7.60 -4.37
CA ARG A 172 2.11 -6.78 -5.02
C ARG A 172 1.82 -6.59 -6.51
N GLU A 173 1.47 -7.67 -7.22
CA GLU A 173 1.26 -7.57 -8.67
C GLU A 173 -0.07 -6.91 -9.04
N HIS A 174 -1.14 -7.11 -8.26
CA HIS A 174 -2.41 -6.41 -8.49
C HIS A 174 -2.28 -4.90 -8.24
N VAL A 175 -1.61 -4.49 -7.15
CA VAL A 175 -1.34 -3.08 -6.90
C VAL A 175 -0.46 -2.49 -8.02
N ARG A 176 0.57 -3.21 -8.49
CA ARG A 176 1.35 -2.78 -9.67
C ARG A 176 0.50 -2.67 -10.93
N ALA A 177 -0.40 -3.61 -11.18
CA ALA A 177 -1.25 -3.61 -12.35
C ALA A 177 -2.22 -2.42 -12.33
N ALA A 178 -2.86 -2.15 -11.19
CA ALA A 178 -3.72 -0.99 -11.00
C ALA A 178 -2.96 0.32 -11.22
N LEU A 179 -1.78 0.47 -10.63
CA LEU A 179 -0.94 1.68 -10.72
C LEU A 179 -0.25 1.88 -12.07
N LYS A 180 -0.43 0.97 -13.03
CA LYS A 180 -0.04 1.16 -14.44
C LYS A 180 -1.18 1.71 -15.30
N GLN A 181 -2.41 1.65 -14.80
CA GLN A 181 -3.57 2.18 -15.50
C GLN A 181 -3.62 3.71 -15.36
N ARG A 182 -4.41 4.35 -16.23
CA ARG A 182 -4.68 5.79 -16.10
C ARG A 182 -5.55 6.02 -14.86
N PRO A 183 -5.17 6.92 -13.94
CA PRO A 183 -6.00 7.22 -12.78
C PRO A 183 -7.26 8.00 -13.17
N LEU A 184 -8.29 7.82 -12.36
CA LEU A 184 -9.33 8.83 -12.18
C LEU A 184 -8.76 9.95 -11.32
N VAL A 185 -9.00 11.19 -11.72
CA VAL A 185 -8.59 12.37 -10.96
C VAL A 185 -9.78 12.84 -10.14
N ALA A 186 -9.53 13.21 -8.89
CA ALA A 186 -10.50 13.85 -8.02
C ALA A 186 -9.87 15.11 -7.39
N ASP A 187 -10.66 16.17 -7.30
CA ASP A 187 -10.27 17.43 -6.69
C ASP A 187 -10.70 17.51 -5.23
N THR A 188 -11.70 16.70 -4.83
CA THR A 188 -12.26 16.73 -3.49
C THR A 188 -12.24 15.36 -2.80
N VAL A 189 -12.20 15.39 -1.46
CA VAL A 189 -12.40 14.19 -0.64
C VAL A 189 -13.76 13.56 -0.94
N GLY A 190 -14.80 14.36 -1.20
CA GLY A 190 -16.14 13.88 -1.52
C GLY A 190 -16.19 13.02 -2.78
N GLU A 191 -15.51 13.44 -3.85
CA GLU A 191 -15.38 12.66 -5.09
C GLU A 191 -14.67 11.32 -4.85
N PHE A 192 -13.59 11.31 -4.06
CA PHE A 192 -12.93 10.07 -3.68
C PHE A 192 -13.87 9.14 -2.90
N LEU A 193 -14.60 9.67 -1.90
CA LEU A 193 -15.53 8.89 -1.09
C LEU A 193 -16.66 8.30 -1.94
N GLU A 194 -17.10 9.00 -2.97
CA GLU A 194 -18.09 8.50 -3.94
C GLU A 194 -17.55 7.33 -4.77
N VAL A 195 -16.27 7.38 -5.16
CA VAL A 195 -15.61 6.24 -5.82
C VAL A 195 -15.53 5.03 -4.90
N VAL A 196 -15.24 5.22 -3.60
CA VAL A 196 -15.24 4.13 -2.61
C VAL A 196 -16.65 3.56 -2.42
N ARG A 197 -17.65 4.43 -2.29
CA ARG A 197 -19.06 4.06 -2.11
C ARG A 197 -19.61 3.23 -3.27
N THR A 198 -19.20 3.55 -4.50
CA THR A 198 -19.68 2.87 -5.72
C THR A 198 -18.81 1.70 -6.14
N GLY A 199 -17.55 1.65 -5.73
CA GLY A 199 -16.59 0.61 -6.11
C GLY A 199 -16.62 -0.64 -5.23
N PHE A 200 -17.04 -0.51 -3.97
CA PHE A 200 -17.14 -1.61 -3.02
C PHE A 200 -18.58 -1.96 -2.66
N GLU A 201 -18.83 -3.22 -2.29
CA GLU A 201 -20.14 -3.62 -1.76
C GLU A 201 -20.24 -3.29 -0.27
N ILE A 202 -19.12 -3.40 0.46
CA ILE A 202 -19.06 -2.97 1.86
C ILE A 202 -19.40 -1.48 1.98
N PRO A 203 -20.35 -1.10 2.85
CA PRO A 203 -20.75 0.28 3.04
C PRO A 203 -19.58 1.20 3.40
N LEU A 204 -19.57 2.40 2.82
CA LEU A 204 -18.54 3.43 3.05
C LEU A 204 -18.30 3.71 4.55
N THR A 205 -19.35 3.66 5.37
CA THR A 205 -19.27 3.88 6.82
C THR A 205 -18.32 2.91 7.51
N ARG A 206 -18.23 1.66 7.04
CA ARG A 206 -17.29 0.67 7.58
C ARG A 206 -15.84 1.00 7.20
N TRP A 207 -15.60 1.44 5.97
CA TRP A 207 -14.28 1.89 5.53
C TRP A 207 -13.81 3.13 6.31
N LEU A 208 -14.71 4.10 6.53
CA LEU A 208 -14.43 5.30 7.33
C LEU A 208 -14.12 4.96 8.80
N ALA A 209 -14.79 3.95 9.37
CA ALA A 209 -14.53 3.50 10.74
C ALA A 209 -13.20 2.74 10.87
N ALA A 210 -12.78 2.01 9.83
CA ALA A 210 -11.55 1.22 9.83
C ALA A 210 -10.30 2.01 9.45
N SER A 211 -10.44 3.12 8.72
CA SER A 211 -9.33 3.88 8.14
C SER A 211 -8.92 5.07 9.01
N GLU A 212 -7.68 5.05 9.50
CA GLU A 212 -7.04 6.19 10.15
C GLU A 212 -6.79 7.32 9.15
N PHE A 213 -6.43 6.98 7.91
CA PHE A 213 -6.18 7.96 6.85
C PHE A 213 -7.44 8.76 6.52
N LEU A 214 -8.56 8.08 6.26
CA LEU A 214 -9.84 8.72 5.94
C LEU A 214 -10.45 9.43 7.15
N HIS A 215 -10.28 8.88 8.35
CA HIS A 215 -10.69 9.55 9.58
C HIS A 215 -10.00 10.91 9.75
N ARG A 216 -8.70 10.97 9.48
CA ARG A 216 -7.94 12.23 9.51
C ARG A 216 -8.40 13.19 8.41
N LEU A 217 -8.60 12.73 7.18
CA LEU A 217 -9.05 13.59 6.07
C LEU A 217 -10.44 14.21 6.32
N THR A 218 -11.34 13.47 6.96
CA THR A 218 -12.71 13.96 7.23
C THR A 218 -12.77 14.91 8.42
N ARG A 219 -11.86 14.80 9.40
CA ARG A 219 -11.81 15.70 10.57
C ARG A 219 -10.88 16.89 10.39
N GLN A 220 -9.82 16.75 9.60
CA GLN A 220 -8.82 17.79 9.41
C GLN A 220 -9.27 18.75 8.31
N ARG A 221 -9.92 19.86 8.69
CA ARG A 221 -9.93 21.06 7.85
C ARG A 221 -8.47 21.52 7.74
N THR A 222 -7.90 21.50 6.53
CA THR A 222 -6.55 22.01 6.30
C THR A 222 -6.48 23.49 6.65
N LEU A 223 -5.32 23.98 7.09
CA LEU A 223 -5.10 25.39 7.40
C LEU A 223 -5.43 26.32 6.21
N ASP A 224 -5.34 25.83 4.98
CA ASP A 224 -5.74 26.56 3.77
C ASP A 224 -7.24 26.92 3.76
N ALA A 225 -8.09 26.06 4.34
CA ALA A 225 -9.51 26.36 4.52
C ALA A 225 -9.73 27.49 5.56
N TYR A 226 -8.77 27.73 6.44
CA TYR A 226 -8.81 28.81 7.44
C TYR A 226 -8.29 30.13 6.87
N VAL A 227 -7.18 30.10 6.12
CA VAL A 227 -6.59 31.30 5.50
C VAL A 227 -7.45 31.85 4.35
N GLY A 228 -8.06 30.97 3.54
CA GLY A 228 -8.97 31.37 2.46
C GLY A 228 -10.31 31.97 2.92
N ALA A 229 -10.69 31.77 4.19
CA ALA A 229 -11.88 32.36 4.79
C ALA A 229 -11.64 33.79 5.32
N HIS A 230 -10.40 34.13 5.70
CA HIS A 230 -10.05 35.47 6.18
C HIS A 230 -9.88 36.50 5.04
N ASN A 231 -9.53 36.06 3.83
CA ASN A 231 -9.39 36.96 2.66
C ASN A 231 -10.71 37.27 1.92
N ARG A 232 -11.86 36.81 2.42
CA ARG A 232 -13.19 37.20 1.90
C ARG A 232 -13.92 38.19 2.81
N CYS A 233 -13.27 38.65 3.87
CA CYS A 233 -13.73 39.73 4.73
C CYS A 233 -12.69 40.87 4.73
N ALA A 234 -12.51 41.49 3.57
CA ALA A 234 -11.92 42.81 3.42
C ALA A 234 -12.55 43.48 2.20
#